data_AF-A0A2P0QNV7-F1
#
_entry.id   AF-A0A2P0QNV7-F1
#
_cell.length_a   1.000
_cell.length_b   1.000
_cell.length_c   1.000
_cell.angle_alpha   90.00
_cell.angle_beta   90.00
_cell.angle_gamma   90.00
#
_symmetry.space_group_name_H-M   'P 1'
#
loop_
_entity.id
_entity.type
_entity.pdbx_description
1 polymer ?
#
loop_
_entity_poly.entity_id
_entity_poly.type
_entity_poly.pdbx_seq_one_letter_code
_entity_poly.pdbx_strand_id
1 'polypeptide(L)'
;RLIKITQEAMFLGIEQVKEGATLGDIGHAIQQHAESNRYSVVRDFCGHGIGKKFHEEPQVLHYGKAGTGITLEAGMIITIEPMINLGKYHVKVLADGWTAITKDRSLSAQFEHTLLVTENGYEILTLRQEEQ
;
A
#
# COMPACT_ATOMS: atom_id res chain seq x y z
N ARG A 1 -7.16 17.33 0.67
CA ARG A 1 -6.54 16.83 -0.59
C ARG A 1 -5.64 15.61 -0.34
N LEU A 2 -4.58 15.72 0.48
CA LEU A 2 -3.68 14.59 0.80
C LEU A 2 -4.44 13.30 1.15
N ILE A 3 -5.33 13.36 2.15
CA ILE A 3 -6.17 12.22 2.60
C ILE A 3 -6.91 11.54 1.43
N LYS A 4 -7.56 12.33 0.57
CA LYS A 4 -8.29 11.81 -0.60
C LYS A 4 -7.35 11.10 -1.58
N ILE A 5 -6.20 11.69 -1.91
CA ILE A 5 -5.22 11.08 -2.82
C ILE A 5 -4.65 9.79 -2.23
N THR A 6 -4.40 9.75 -0.92
CA THR A 6 -3.95 8.52 -0.23
C THR A 6 -4.98 7.40 -0.35
N GLN A 7 -6.26 7.70 -0.11
CA GLN A 7 -7.33 6.72 -0.23
C GLN A 7 -7.50 6.23 -1.66
N GLU A 8 -7.50 7.14 -2.64
CA GLU A 8 -7.53 6.78 -4.07
C GLU A 8 -6.32 5.92 -4.45
N ALA A 9 -5.12 6.24 -3.97
CA ALA A 9 -3.93 5.44 -4.24
C ALA A 9 -4.07 4.01 -3.71
N MET A 10 -4.59 3.84 -2.49
CA MET A 10 -4.89 2.51 -1.93
C MET A 10 -5.83 1.74 -2.85
N PHE A 11 -6.98 2.30 -3.23
CA PHE A 11 -7.94 1.62 -4.10
C PHE A 11 -7.37 1.30 -5.49
N LEU A 12 -6.60 2.21 -6.11
CA LEU A 12 -5.92 1.92 -7.38
C LEU A 12 -4.91 0.78 -7.26
N GLY A 13 -4.24 0.65 -6.12
CA GLY A 13 -3.40 -0.51 -5.81
C GLY A 13 -4.20 -1.79 -5.66
N ILE A 14 -5.32 -1.74 -4.92
CA ILE A 14 -6.26 -2.86 -4.75
C ILE A 14 -6.80 -3.34 -6.10
N GLU A 15 -7.14 -2.43 -7.02
CA GLU A 15 -7.65 -2.76 -8.36
C GLU A 15 -6.67 -3.61 -9.21
N GLN A 16 -5.38 -3.64 -8.86
CA GLN A 16 -4.39 -4.48 -9.54
C GLN A 16 -4.37 -5.93 -9.03
N VAL A 17 -5.04 -6.20 -7.90
CA VAL A 17 -4.97 -7.51 -7.24
C VAL A 17 -5.84 -8.53 -7.97
N LYS A 18 -5.19 -9.60 -8.44
CA LYS A 18 -5.81 -10.81 -8.98
C LYS A 18 -4.72 -11.87 -9.15
N GLU A 19 -5.13 -13.12 -9.30
CA GLU A 19 -4.20 -14.18 -9.69
C GLU A 19 -3.40 -13.80 -10.95
N GLY A 20 -2.09 -14.05 -10.92
CA GLY A 20 -1.17 -13.76 -12.02
C GLY A 20 -0.67 -12.32 -12.08
N ALA A 21 -1.26 -11.36 -11.35
CA ALA A 21 -0.68 -10.03 -11.19
C ALA A 21 0.57 -10.08 -10.32
N THR A 22 1.39 -9.03 -10.34
CA THR A 22 2.63 -8.95 -9.55
C THR A 22 2.56 -7.88 -8.48
N LEU A 23 3.31 -8.05 -7.38
CA LEU A 23 3.42 -7.01 -6.35
C LEU A 23 3.90 -5.65 -6.90
N GLY A 24 4.72 -5.68 -7.96
CA GLY A 24 5.18 -4.49 -8.65
C GLY A 24 4.06 -3.74 -9.37
N ASP A 25 2.97 -4.41 -9.79
CA ASP A 25 1.80 -3.76 -10.38
C ASP A 25 1.08 -2.89 -9.34
N ILE A 26 0.89 -3.41 -8.12
CA ILE A 26 0.31 -2.67 -6.99
C ILE A 26 1.14 -1.43 -6.69
N GLY A 27 2.45 -1.62 -6.49
CA GLY A 27 3.36 -0.52 -6.17
C GLY A 27 3.44 0.52 -7.29
N HIS A 28 3.41 0.08 -8.55
CA HIS A 28 3.41 0.98 -9.70
C HIS A 28 2.15 1.84 -9.75
N ALA A 29 0.96 1.26 -9.58
CA ALA A 29 -0.30 1.98 -9.61
C ALA A 29 -0.38 3.06 -8.51
N ILE A 30 -0.03 2.69 -7.28
CA ILE A 30 0.03 3.61 -6.13
C ILE A 30 1.00 4.76 -6.41
N GLN A 31 2.22 4.45 -6.84
CA GLN A 31 3.27 5.44 -7.07
C GLN A 31 2.89 6.42 -8.18
N GLN A 32 2.36 5.95 -9.31
CA GLN A 32 1.93 6.81 -10.41
C GLN A 32 0.87 7.82 -9.95
N HIS A 33 -0.14 7.37 -9.18
CA HIS A 33 -1.19 8.26 -8.68
C HIS A 33 -0.68 9.31 -7.70
N ALA A 34 0.15 8.88 -6.73
CA ALA A 34 0.72 9.79 -5.74
C ALA A 34 1.64 10.84 -6.37
N GLU A 35 2.57 10.40 -7.22
CA GLU A 35 3.60 11.27 -7.80
C GLU A 35 3.02 12.24 -8.85
N SER A 36 2.04 11.81 -9.66
CA SER A 36 1.31 12.71 -10.57
C SER A 36 0.55 13.82 -9.85
N ASN A 37 0.15 13.57 -8.60
CA ASN A 37 -0.47 14.55 -7.71
C ASN A 37 0.53 15.36 -6.87
N ARG A 38 1.83 15.25 -7.15
CA ARG A 38 2.94 15.93 -6.45
C ARG A 38 3.11 15.50 -4.99
N TYR A 39 2.79 14.25 -4.68
CA TYR A 39 3.08 13.59 -3.41
C TYR A 39 4.23 12.60 -3.56
N SER A 40 4.71 12.03 -2.46
CA SER A 40 5.69 10.94 -2.49
C SER A 40 5.23 9.75 -1.65
N VAL A 41 5.68 8.56 -2.01
CA VAL A 41 5.35 7.31 -1.31
C VAL A 41 6.48 6.94 -0.35
N VAL A 42 6.16 6.67 0.92
CA VAL A 42 7.13 6.17 1.91
C VAL A 42 7.72 4.83 1.45
N ARG A 43 9.02 4.63 1.69
CA ARG A 43 9.75 3.44 1.20
C ARG A 43 10.26 2.51 2.30
N ASP A 44 10.28 2.99 3.53
CA ASP A 44 10.80 2.29 4.70
C ASP A 44 9.79 1.31 5.32
N PHE A 45 8.51 1.42 4.94
CA PHE A 45 7.41 0.57 5.39
C PHE A 45 6.63 0.03 4.19
N CYS A 46 6.03 -1.14 4.35
CA CYS A 46 5.31 -1.87 3.31
C CYS A 46 4.08 -2.54 3.91
N GLY A 47 3.14 -2.93 3.05
CA GLY A 47 2.14 -3.91 3.43
C GLY A 47 2.76 -5.29 3.62
N HIS A 48 1.96 -6.25 4.03
CA HIS A 48 2.44 -7.57 4.41
C HIS A 48 1.41 -8.66 4.14
N GLY A 49 1.87 -9.91 4.06
CA GLY A 49 0.98 -11.05 4.22
C GLY A 49 0.42 -11.10 5.64
N ILE A 50 -0.82 -11.55 5.80
CA ILE A 50 -1.46 -11.67 7.11
C ILE A 50 -2.27 -12.96 7.21
N GLY A 51 -2.18 -13.63 8.35
CA GLY A 51 -2.88 -14.88 8.58
C GLY A 51 -2.73 -15.37 10.02
N LYS A 52 -1.92 -16.42 10.22
CA LYS A 52 -1.70 -16.98 11.57
C LYS A 52 -0.77 -16.10 12.41
N LYS A 53 0.15 -15.39 11.76
CA LYS A 53 0.98 -14.35 12.34
C LYS A 53 0.49 -13.00 11.82
N PHE A 54 0.86 -11.95 12.56
CA PHE A 54 0.43 -10.60 12.27
C PHE A 54 1.08 -10.06 10.99
N HIS A 55 2.42 -10.11 10.90
CA HIS A 55 3.16 -9.78 9.67
C HIS A 55 3.84 -11.05 9.14
N GLU A 56 3.52 -11.41 7.90
CA GLU A 56 4.10 -12.53 7.14
C GLU A 56 4.56 -12.06 5.76
N GLU A 57 5.29 -12.91 5.05
CA GLU A 57 5.53 -12.68 3.61
C GLU A 57 4.20 -12.78 2.84
N PRO A 58 4.04 -12.07 1.72
CA PRO A 58 5.04 -11.21 1.09
C PRO A 58 5.09 -9.78 1.65
N GLN A 59 6.22 -9.10 1.52
CA GLN A 59 6.30 -7.64 1.65
C GLN A 59 5.68 -6.93 0.45
N VAL A 60 4.63 -6.14 0.67
CA VAL A 60 3.89 -5.43 -0.39
C VAL A 60 4.39 -3.99 -0.49
N LEU A 61 5.31 -3.74 -1.42
CA LEU A 61 5.85 -2.40 -1.63
C LEU A 61 4.83 -1.50 -2.34
N HIS A 62 4.68 -0.27 -1.83
CA HIS A 62 3.77 0.75 -2.38
C HIS A 62 4.37 1.58 -3.52
N TYR A 63 5.55 1.17 -4.00
CA TYR A 63 6.28 1.76 -5.11
C TYR A 63 6.93 0.65 -5.93
N GLY A 64 7.13 0.86 -7.22
CA GLY A 64 7.69 -0.20 -8.05
C GLY A 64 7.51 -0.04 -9.55
N LYS A 65 7.78 -1.14 -10.25
CA LYS A 65 7.62 -1.28 -11.69
C LYS A 65 6.59 -2.37 -11.96
N ALA A 66 5.64 -2.10 -12.85
CA ALA A 66 4.67 -3.07 -13.30
C ALA A 66 5.35 -4.35 -13.83
N GLY A 67 4.75 -5.51 -13.55
CA GLY A 67 5.24 -6.84 -13.94
C GLY A 67 6.49 -7.33 -13.20
N THR A 68 6.78 -6.81 -12.00
CA THR A 68 7.97 -7.21 -11.22
C THR A 68 7.62 -7.68 -9.81
N GLY A 69 8.50 -8.48 -9.20
CA GLY A 69 8.27 -9.03 -7.86
C GLY A 69 7.50 -10.35 -7.88
N ILE A 70 6.94 -10.72 -6.73
CA ILE A 70 6.20 -11.97 -6.55
C ILE A 70 4.88 -11.90 -7.34
N THR A 71 4.54 -12.99 -8.01
CA THR A 71 3.23 -13.20 -8.63
C THR A 71 2.22 -13.58 -7.57
N LEU A 72 1.06 -12.92 -7.59
CA LEU A 72 -0.05 -13.19 -6.70
C LEU A 72 -0.76 -14.48 -7.11
N GLU A 73 -1.10 -15.30 -6.12
CA GLU A 73 -1.86 -16.53 -6.28
C GLU A 73 -3.21 -16.39 -5.56
N ALA A 74 -4.28 -16.95 -6.12
CA ALA A 74 -5.58 -16.98 -5.45
C ALA A 74 -5.46 -17.67 -4.09
N GLY A 75 -6.12 -17.10 -3.07
CA GLY A 75 -6.04 -17.57 -1.68
C GLY A 75 -4.97 -16.85 -0.84
N MET A 76 -4.06 -16.09 -1.44
CA MET A 76 -3.17 -15.20 -0.67
C MET A 76 -3.99 -14.13 0.06
N ILE A 77 -3.58 -13.81 1.29
CA ILE A 77 -4.16 -12.71 2.07
C ILE A 77 -3.04 -11.70 2.37
N ILE A 78 -3.24 -10.46 1.92
CA ILE A 78 -2.25 -9.37 1.99
C ILE A 78 -2.90 -8.06 2.44
N THR A 79 -2.08 -7.14 2.96
CA THR A 79 -2.47 -5.75 3.19
C THR A 79 -1.98 -4.85 2.06
N ILE A 80 -2.78 -3.83 1.73
CA ILE A 80 -2.35 -2.68 0.94
C ILE A 80 -2.57 -1.45 1.81
N GLU A 81 -1.48 -0.80 2.21
CA GLU A 81 -1.47 0.21 3.26
C GLU A 81 -0.61 1.46 2.93
N PRO A 82 -0.79 2.11 1.78
CA PRO A 82 0.13 3.13 1.31
C PRO A 82 0.19 4.34 2.24
N MET A 83 1.41 4.68 2.64
CA MET A 83 1.73 5.92 3.35
C MET A 83 2.23 6.96 2.34
N ILE A 84 1.49 8.07 2.22
CA ILE A 84 1.74 9.12 1.24
C ILE A 84 2.10 10.42 1.96
N ASN A 85 3.25 11.00 1.60
CA ASN A 85 3.77 12.23 2.17
C ASN A 85 3.48 13.44 1.26
N LEU A 86 3.15 14.58 1.89
CA LEU A 86 3.11 15.88 1.22
C LEU A 86 4.48 16.30 0.68
N GLY A 87 5.54 16.01 1.42
CA GLY A 87 6.92 16.32 1.06
C GLY A 87 7.65 15.14 0.41
N LYS A 88 8.87 14.86 0.88
CA LYS A 88 9.72 13.77 0.38
C LYS A 88 9.42 12.43 1.08
N TYR A 89 9.83 11.33 0.45
CA TYR A 89 9.51 9.98 0.93
C TYR A 89 10.23 9.58 2.22
N HIS A 90 11.34 10.26 2.55
CA HIS A 90 12.20 9.88 3.67
C HIS A 90 11.50 10.06 5.02
N VAL A 91 11.57 9.03 5.85
CA VAL A 91 11.08 9.05 7.24
C VAL A 91 12.22 8.92 8.25
N LYS A 92 11.93 9.22 9.51
CA LYS A 92 12.79 8.97 10.66
C LYS A 92 11.94 8.40 11.80
N VAL A 93 12.44 7.36 12.46
CA VAL A 93 11.88 6.86 13.71
C VAL A 93 12.42 7.70 14.87
N LEU A 94 11.53 8.11 15.77
CA LEU A 94 11.87 8.90 16.95
C LEU A 94 12.59 8.06 18.02
N ALA A 95 13.05 8.73 19.07
CA ALA A 95 13.79 8.09 20.16
C ALA A 95 12.97 7.07 20.96
N ASP A 96 11.64 7.09 20.82
CA ASP A 96 10.75 6.08 21.39
C ASP A 96 10.85 4.72 20.68
N GLY A 97 11.53 4.67 19.53
CA GLY A 97 11.72 3.45 18.73
C GLY A 97 10.51 3.06 17.87
N TRP A 98 9.44 3.86 17.85
CA TRP A 98 8.17 3.52 17.20
C TRP A 98 7.63 4.63 16.31
N THR A 99 7.59 5.87 16.81
CA THR A 99 6.93 6.95 16.09
C THR A 99 7.73 7.29 14.83
N ALA A 100 7.15 6.99 13.67
CA ALA A 100 7.69 7.38 12.38
C ALA A 100 7.17 8.75 11.98
N ILE A 101 8.09 9.65 11.61
CA ILE A 101 7.77 10.98 11.10
C ILE A 101 8.45 11.20 9.75
N THR A 102 7.88 12.10 8.93
CA THR A 102 8.58 12.60 7.74
C THR A 102 9.85 13.37 8.17
N LYS A 103 10.97 13.16 7.46
CA LYS A 103 12.23 13.88 7.77
C LYS A 103 12.08 15.40 7.63
N ASP A 104 11.25 15.84 6.69
CA ASP A 104 10.97 17.25 6.42
C ASP A 104 9.80 17.82 7.25
N ARG A 105 9.22 17.03 8.17
CA ARG A 105 8.09 17.41 9.03
C ARG A 105 6.80 17.76 8.27
N SER A 106 6.72 17.46 6.98
CA SER A 106 5.48 17.59 6.21
C SER A 106 4.43 16.56 6.66
N LEU A 107 3.16 16.81 6.33
CA LEU A 107 2.07 15.90 6.65
C LEU A 107 2.18 14.59 5.87
N SER A 108 1.74 13.51 6.49
CA SER A 108 1.56 12.19 5.88
C SER A 108 0.15 11.68 6.16
N ALA A 109 -0.36 10.80 5.29
CA ALA A 109 -1.62 10.11 5.49
C ALA A 109 -1.49 8.66 5.04
N GLN A 110 -2.30 7.78 5.64
CA GLN A 110 -2.36 6.35 5.35
C GLN A 110 -3.82 5.88 5.37
N PHE A 111 -4.12 4.89 4.54
CA PHE A 111 -5.30 4.03 4.61
C PHE A 111 -4.84 2.59 4.45
N GLU A 112 -5.63 1.63 4.92
CA GLU A 112 -5.30 0.21 4.83
C GLU A 112 -6.54 -0.65 4.67
N HIS A 113 -6.40 -1.71 3.87
CA HIS A 113 -7.30 -2.84 3.87
C HIS A 113 -6.55 -4.17 3.83
N THR A 114 -7.16 -5.18 4.44
CA THR A 114 -6.81 -6.59 4.24
C THR A 114 -7.61 -7.16 3.09
N LEU A 115 -6.92 -7.86 2.18
CA LEU A 115 -7.48 -8.37 0.93
C LEU A 115 -7.27 -9.88 0.84
N LEU A 116 -8.27 -10.59 0.34
CA LEU A 116 -8.12 -11.93 -0.20
C LEU A 116 -7.92 -11.83 -1.72
N VAL A 117 -6.83 -12.38 -2.25
CA VAL A 117 -6.63 -12.54 -3.69
C VAL A 117 -7.55 -13.64 -4.21
N THR A 118 -8.28 -13.37 -5.29
CA THR A 118 -9.14 -14.36 -5.96
C THR A 118 -8.64 -14.61 -7.38
N GLU A 119 -9.14 -15.67 -8.03
CA GLU A 119 -8.77 -16.04 -9.40
C GLU A 119 -8.97 -14.88 -10.40
N ASN A 120 -9.97 -14.03 -10.18
CA ASN A 120 -10.36 -12.96 -11.10
C ASN A 120 -10.25 -11.55 -10.51
N GLY A 121 -9.74 -11.39 -9.29
CA GLY A 121 -9.75 -10.11 -8.59
C GLY A 121 -9.37 -10.21 -7.12
N TYR A 122 -10.15 -9.53 -6.28
CA TYR A 122 -9.93 -9.44 -4.84
C TYR A 122 -11.26 -9.40 -4.07
N GLU A 123 -11.20 -9.76 -2.80
CA GLU A 123 -12.24 -9.46 -1.82
C GLU A 123 -11.62 -8.59 -0.71
N ILE A 124 -12.27 -7.47 -0.38
CA ILE A 124 -11.83 -6.59 0.71
C ILE A 124 -12.46 -7.09 2.01
N LEU A 125 -11.66 -7.72 2.87
CA LEU A 125 -12.14 -8.36 4.12
C LEU A 125 -12.47 -7.35 5.23
N THR A 126 -11.98 -6.11 5.09
CA THR A 126 -12.13 -5.03 6.06
C THR A 126 -12.96 -3.85 5.52
N LEU A 127 -13.77 -4.10 4.48
CA LEU A 127 -14.57 -3.05 3.82
C LEU A 127 -15.67 -2.53 4.74
N ARG A 128 -15.84 -1.21 4.80
CA ARG A 128 -16.95 -0.57 5.52
C ARG A 128 -18.12 -0.29 4.58
N GLN A 129 -19.33 -0.20 5.15
CA GLN A 129 -20.55 0.05 4.37
C GLN A 129 -20.52 1.36 3.58
N GLU A 130 -19.88 2.40 4.13
CA GLU A 130 -19.75 3.72 3.49
C GLU A 130 -18.65 3.82 2.41
N GLU A 131 -17.93 2.73 2.12
CA GLU A 131 -16.87 2.65 1.10
C GLU A 131 -17.31 1.93 -0.18
N GLN A 132 -18.62 1.64 -0.33
CA GLN A 132 -19.24 1.07 -1.54
C GLN A 132 -19.38 2.07 -2.69
#